data_AF-A0A0T6W802-F1
#
_entry.id   AF-A0A0T6W802-F1
#
_cell.length_a   1.000
_cell.length_b   1.000
_cell.length_c   1.000
_cell.angle_alpha   90.00
_cell.angle_beta   90.00
_cell.angle_gamma   90.00
#
_symmetry.space_group_name_H-M   'P 1'
#
loop_
_entity.id
_entity.type
_entity.pdbx_description
1 polymer ?
#
loop_
_entity_poly.entity_id
_entity_poly.type
_entity_poly.pdbx_seq_one_letter_code
_entity_poly.pdbx_strand_id
1 'polypeptide(L)'
;MVAQKYHQAYFKTSGDHIRYQDDRCPQFKMQRLRAEIKEAEWLAESALSQYRRFVSENHPTTHPLRQTGVHGLTCDFRRDRRGKWQAGFAVNIPDRASDADNGRSVRFYTFRTRRYSETWEYCVNLWAELNDVLDEDRRRVLLNPPPAERFKELRRHLNEAGEDIPVEALGAVFREQREAILASKSNIQPASPISSSPEVSERLAGEMAAWFEAARSNA
;
A
#
# COMPACT_ATOMS: atom_id res chain seq x y z
N MET A 1 -0.27 -17.56 -22.68
CA MET A 1 0.37 -16.26 -22.98
C MET A 1 0.22 -16.00 -24.47
N VAL A 2 -0.70 -15.13 -24.86
CA VAL A 2 -0.87 -14.75 -26.27
C VAL A 2 0.29 -13.81 -26.60
N ALA A 3 1.20 -14.24 -27.48
CA ALA A 3 2.24 -13.38 -28.00
C ALA A 3 1.58 -12.12 -28.59
N GLN A 4 1.82 -10.96 -27.99
CA GLN A 4 1.36 -9.68 -28.52
C GLN A 4 1.97 -9.53 -29.91
N LYS A 5 1.15 -9.67 -30.95
CA LYS A 5 1.53 -9.34 -32.32
C LYS A 5 1.89 -7.86 -32.32
N TYR A 6 3.16 -7.54 -32.52
CA TYR A 6 3.59 -6.16 -32.76
C TYR A 6 2.80 -5.62 -33.95
N HIS A 7 1.95 -4.61 -33.71
CA HIS A 7 1.22 -3.92 -34.76
C HIS A 7 2.19 -3.00 -35.51
N GLN A 8 2.93 -3.55 -36.48
CA GLN A 8 3.76 -2.74 -37.37
C GLN A 8 2.86 -2.12 -38.44
N ALA A 9 2.67 -0.80 -38.38
CA ALA A 9 2.06 -0.01 -39.44
C ALA A 9 3.17 0.46 -40.40
N TYR A 10 3.08 0.08 -41.68
CA TYR A 10 4.06 0.48 -42.69
C TYR A 10 3.52 1.66 -43.51
N PHE A 11 4.24 2.78 -43.47
CA PHE A 11 3.97 3.93 -44.34
C PHE A 11 4.97 3.93 -45.48
N LYS A 12 4.48 3.82 -46.72
CA LYS A 12 5.35 3.80 -47.90
C LYS A 12 5.74 5.23 -48.26
N THR A 13 7.04 5.50 -48.24
CA THR A 13 7.65 6.78 -48.65
C THR A 13 8.27 6.72 -50.04
N SER A 14 8.22 5.56 -50.71
CA SER A 14 8.74 5.32 -52.05
C SER A 14 7.70 4.62 -52.94
N GLY A 15 7.59 5.07 -54.19
CA GLY A 15 6.72 4.53 -55.23
C GLY A 15 6.65 5.48 -56.43
N ASP A 16 6.20 4.99 -57.60
CA ASP A 16 6.16 5.77 -58.86
C ASP A 16 5.33 7.06 -58.78
N HIS A 17 4.41 7.12 -57.81
CA HIS A 17 3.53 8.26 -57.52
C HIS A 17 4.16 9.27 -56.54
N ILE A 18 5.33 8.99 -55.97
CA ILE A 18 6.09 9.85 -55.06
C ILE A 18 7.35 10.33 -55.79
N ARG A 19 7.25 11.49 -56.44
CA ARG A 19 8.36 12.09 -57.19
C ARG A 19 9.41 12.78 -56.32
N TYR A 20 8.99 13.30 -55.17
CA TYR A 20 9.85 14.02 -54.24
C TYR A 20 9.57 13.55 -52.82
N GLN A 21 10.61 13.34 -52.02
CA GLN A 21 10.53 13.00 -50.60
C GLN A 21 10.48 14.27 -49.71
N ASP A 22 9.74 15.26 -50.18
CA ASP A 22 9.56 16.56 -49.53
C ASP A 22 8.07 16.91 -49.51
N ASP A 23 7.70 17.91 -48.71
CA ASP A 23 6.33 18.44 -48.59
C ASP A 23 5.74 18.99 -49.89
N ARG A 24 6.56 19.16 -50.93
CA ARG A 24 6.13 19.56 -52.28
C ARG A 24 5.31 18.49 -52.95
N CYS A 25 5.51 17.21 -52.61
CA CYS A 25 4.68 16.11 -53.09
C CYS A 25 3.52 15.89 -52.11
N PRO A 26 2.25 16.12 -52.51
CA PRO A 26 1.10 15.96 -51.62
C PRO A 26 0.98 14.55 -51.04
N GLN A 27 1.34 13.54 -51.84
CA GLN A 27 1.26 12.14 -51.43
C GLN A 27 2.32 11.78 -50.38
N PHE A 28 3.55 12.28 -50.52
CA PHE A 28 4.59 12.13 -49.51
C PHE A 28 4.19 12.85 -48.21
N LYS A 29 3.73 14.11 -48.31
CA LYS A 29 3.25 14.89 -47.17
C LYS A 29 2.12 14.18 -46.42
N MET A 30 1.16 13.61 -47.13
CA MET A 30 0.06 12.84 -46.51
C MET A 30 0.59 11.61 -45.76
N GLN A 31 1.51 10.84 -46.35
CA GLN A 31 2.08 9.66 -45.68
C GLN A 31 2.92 10.02 -44.46
N ARG A 32 3.71 11.10 -44.55
CA ARG A 32 4.47 11.67 -43.43
C ARG A 32 3.54 12.06 -42.27
N LEU A 33 2.49 12.84 -42.55
CA LEU A 33 1.50 13.23 -41.54
C LEU A 33 0.77 12.04 -40.92
N ARG A 34 0.44 11.00 -41.71
CA ARG A 34 -0.14 9.77 -41.17
C ARG A 34 0.82 9.04 -40.23
N ALA A 35 2.11 9.01 -40.56
CA ALA A 35 3.12 8.43 -39.69
C ALA A 35 3.24 9.22 -38.37
N GLU A 36 3.27 10.55 -38.43
CA GLU A 36 3.32 11.43 -37.25
C GLU A 36 2.09 11.26 -36.35
N ILE A 37 0.88 11.20 -36.93
CA ILE A 37 -0.35 10.91 -36.17
C ILE A 37 -0.24 9.53 -35.51
N LYS A 38 0.25 8.53 -36.22
CA LYS A 38 0.37 7.17 -35.68
C LYS A 38 1.40 7.08 -34.55
N GLU A 39 2.51 7.79 -34.68
CA GLU A 39 3.51 7.92 -33.64
C GLU A 39 2.92 8.60 -32.39
N ALA A 40 2.17 9.69 -32.58
CA ALA A 40 1.47 10.36 -31.49
C ALA A 40 0.43 9.46 -30.79
N GLU A 41 -0.34 8.67 -31.56
CA GLU A 41 -1.27 7.68 -31.01
C GLU A 41 -0.53 6.63 -30.16
N TRP A 42 0.58 6.07 -30.66
CA TRP A 42 1.36 5.09 -29.92
C TRP A 42 2.01 5.65 -28.66
N LEU A 43 2.49 6.89 -28.71
CA LEU A 43 3.01 7.58 -27.54
C LEU A 43 1.92 7.78 -26.49
N ALA A 44 0.71 8.17 -26.91
CA ALA A 44 -0.44 8.32 -26.01
C ALA A 44 -0.86 6.97 -25.39
N GLU A 45 -0.95 5.90 -26.20
CA GLU A 45 -1.28 4.54 -25.72
C GLU A 45 -0.22 4.00 -24.74
N SER A 46 1.06 4.23 -25.04
CA SER A 46 2.18 3.85 -24.17
C SER A 46 2.12 4.60 -22.85
N ALA A 47 1.93 5.92 -22.88
CA ALA A 47 1.81 6.75 -21.68
C ALA A 47 0.63 6.31 -20.79
N LEU A 48 -0.53 6.06 -21.40
CA LEU A 48 -1.70 5.56 -20.70
C LEU A 48 -1.47 4.17 -20.09
N SER A 49 -0.77 3.28 -20.82
CA SER A 49 -0.40 1.96 -20.31
C SER A 49 0.56 2.04 -19.12
N GLN A 50 1.53 2.96 -19.17
CA GLN A 50 2.44 3.21 -18.06
C GLN A 50 1.71 3.77 -16.85
N TYR A 51 0.80 4.72 -17.05
CA TYR A 51 -0.04 5.27 -15.99
C TYR A 51 -0.89 4.21 -15.30
N ARG A 52 -1.57 3.36 -16.09
CA ARG A 52 -2.38 2.26 -15.54
C ARG A 52 -1.53 1.36 -14.65
N ARG A 53 -0.38 0.91 -15.14
CA ARG A 53 0.54 0.08 -14.34
C ARG A 53 1.00 0.78 -13.07
N PHE A 54 1.39 2.06 -13.18
CA PHE A 54 1.83 2.86 -12.05
C PHE A 54 0.79 2.87 -10.91
N VAL A 55 -0.48 2.99 -11.26
CA VAL A 55 -1.57 3.10 -10.30
C VAL A 55 -2.07 1.73 -9.83
N SER A 56 -2.00 0.68 -10.65
CA SER A 56 -2.63 -0.62 -10.34
C SER A 56 -1.68 -1.70 -9.83
N GLU A 57 -0.38 -1.59 -10.10
CA GLU A 57 0.60 -2.63 -9.82
C GLU A 57 1.65 -2.14 -8.80
N ASN A 58 2.48 -3.06 -8.30
CA ASN A 58 3.65 -2.67 -7.53
C ASN A 58 4.84 -2.54 -8.48
N HIS A 59 5.80 -1.67 -8.15
CA HIS A 59 7.03 -1.60 -8.92
C HIS A 59 7.78 -2.94 -8.85
N PRO A 60 8.34 -3.45 -9.96
CA PRO A 60 8.98 -4.78 -10.00
C PRO A 60 10.18 -4.91 -9.06
N THR A 61 10.82 -3.80 -8.70
CA THR A 61 11.96 -3.79 -7.76
C THR A 61 11.54 -3.60 -6.30
N THR A 62 10.25 -3.44 -6.01
CA THR A 62 9.77 -3.34 -4.63
C THR A 62 9.97 -4.67 -3.92
N HIS A 63 10.71 -4.66 -2.81
CA HIS A 63 10.98 -5.87 -2.03
C HIS A 63 9.69 -6.59 -1.61
N PRO A 64 9.76 -7.93 -1.43
CA PRO A 64 8.63 -8.71 -0.92
C PRO A 64 8.06 -8.11 0.37
N LEU A 65 6.74 -8.18 0.52
CA LEU A 65 5.97 -7.71 1.69
C LEU A 65 5.98 -6.20 1.96
N ARG A 66 6.79 -5.40 1.24
CA ARG A 66 6.76 -3.92 1.28
C ARG A 66 5.69 -3.29 0.39
N GLN A 67 5.01 -4.12 -0.39
CA GLN A 67 4.08 -3.74 -1.43
C GLN A 67 2.77 -3.19 -0.85
N THR A 68 2.27 -2.11 -1.44
CA THR A 68 0.97 -1.49 -1.09
C THR A 68 -0.08 -1.66 -2.19
N GLY A 69 0.32 -2.11 -3.39
CA GLY A 69 -0.55 -2.25 -4.55
C GLY A 69 -0.42 -1.10 -5.56
N VAL A 70 0.46 -0.13 -5.32
CA VAL A 70 0.73 0.98 -6.25
C VAL A 70 2.24 1.24 -6.37
N HIS A 71 2.66 1.85 -7.48
CA HIS A 71 4.03 2.31 -7.65
C HIS A 71 4.32 3.52 -6.76
N GLY A 72 5.48 3.54 -6.11
CA GLY A 72 5.94 4.68 -5.34
C GLY A 72 5.38 4.80 -3.92
N LEU A 73 4.51 3.89 -3.48
CA LEU A 73 4.13 3.75 -2.06
C LEU A 73 4.56 2.38 -1.53
N THR A 74 5.29 2.37 -0.43
CA THR A 74 5.80 1.12 0.17
C THR A 74 5.70 1.14 1.69
N CYS A 75 5.50 -0.03 2.30
CA CYS A 75 5.62 -0.24 3.74
C CYS A 75 7.09 -0.49 4.09
N ASP A 76 7.62 0.18 5.10
CA ASP A 76 9.02 0.04 5.48
C ASP A 76 9.24 0.21 7.00
N PHE A 77 10.36 -0.31 7.48
CA PHE A 77 10.93 -0.04 8.79
C PHE A 77 12.23 0.71 8.62
N ARG A 78 12.36 1.87 9.29
CA ARG A 78 13.62 2.62 9.31
C ARG A 78 14.04 2.91 10.74
N ARG A 79 15.35 3.02 10.93
CA ARG A 79 15.94 3.51 12.18
C ARG A 79 15.92 5.03 12.19
N ASP A 80 15.43 5.60 13.27
CA ASP A 80 15.56 7.03 13.55
C ASP A 80 17.03 7.38 13.85
N ARG A 81 17.39 8.67 13.88
CA ARG A 81 18.71 9.17 14.28
C ARG A 81 19.13 8.68 15.68
N ARG A 82 18.16 8.32 16.52
CA ARG A 82 18.35 7.77 17.86
C ARG A 82 18.45 6.23 17.89
N GLY A 83 18.55 5.58 16.73
CA GLY A 83 18.66 4.12 16.61
C GLY A 83 17.36 3.34 16.85
N LYS A 84 16.24 4.02 17.11
CA LYS A 84 14.94 3.35 17.34
C LYS A 84 14.27 2.97 16.02
N TRP A 85 13.82 1.73 15.93
CA TRP A 85 13.03 1.24 14.80
C TRP A 85 11.64 1.87 14.76
N GLN A 86 11.24 2.34 13.59
CA GLN A 86 9.94 2.94 13.35
C GLN A 86 9.32 2.32 12.10
N ALA A 87 8.07 1.87 12.23
CA ALA A 87 7.23 1.49 11.10
C ALA A 87 6.67 2.75 10.43
N GLY A 88 6.50 2.70 9.12
CA GLY A 88 5.96 3.81 8.36
C GLY A 88 5.71 3.48 6.89
N PHE A 89 5.24 4.49 6.18
CA PHE A 89 5.10 4.46 4.72
C PHE A 89 6.22 5.26 4.08
N ALA A 90 6.83 4.68 3.04
CA ALA A 90 7.80 5.34 2.18
C ALA A 90 7.13 5.75 0.87
N VAL A 91 7.21 7.04 0.56
CA VAL A 91 6.69 7.67 -0.66
C VAL A 91 7.86 8.05 -1.55
N ASN A 92 7.86 7.55 -2.78
CA ASN A 92 8.81 7.94 -3.81
C ASN A 92 8.40 9.29 -4.39
N ILE A 93 9.37 10.18 -4.49
CA ILE A 93 9.25 11.55 -4.96
C ILE A 93 9.99 11.63 -6.28
N PRO A 94 9.32 12.05 -7.36
CA PRO A 94 9.99 12.21 -8.64
C PRO A 94 11.09 13.29 -8.52
N ASP A 95 12.17 13.11 -9.27
CA ASP A 95 13.35 13.99 -9.21
C ASP A 95 13.01 15.47 -9.45
N ARG A 96 11.92 15.75 -10.19
CA ARG A 96 11.40 17.11 -10.44
C ARG A 96 10.88 17.82 -9.19
N ALA A 97 10.43 17.08 -8.18
CA ALA A 97 9.89 17.59 -6.92
C ALA A 97 10.83 17.34 -5.72
N SER A 98 11.97 16.68 -5.97
CA SER A 98 13.09 16.60 -5.03
C SER A 98 13.77 17.97 -5.01
N ASP A 99 13.29 18.87 -4.16
CA ASP A 99 13.98 20.12 -3.86
C ASP A 99 15.47 19.84 -3.55
N ALA A 100 16.32 20.69 -4.09
CA ALA A 100 17.78 20.58 -4.23
C ALA A 100 18.59 20.38 -2.92
N ASP A 101 17.94 20.19 -1.77
CA ASP A 101 18.56 20.24 -0.45
C ASP A 101 18.79 18.87 0.23
N ASN A 102 18.33 17.75 -0.36
CA ASN A 102 18.58 16.44 0.28
C ASN A 102 18.77 15.22 -0.63
N GLY A 103 18.63 15.34 -1.95
CA GLY A 103 18.92 14.27 -2.92
C GLY A 103 18.22 12.92 -2.66
N ARG A 104 17.21 12.90 -1.78
CA ARG A 104 16.50 11.68 -1.38
C ARG A 104 15.20 11.62 -2.15
N SER A 105 15.17 10.72 -3.13
CA SER A 105 13.96 10.36 -3.87
C SER A 105 12.89 9.69 -3.00
N VAL A 106 13.16 9.33 -1.74
CA VAL A 106 12.17 8.65 -0.89
C VAL A 106 11.99 9.37 0.45
N ARG A 107 10.77 9.86 0.70
CA ARG A 107 10.35 10.38 2.03
C ARG A 107 9.66 9.29 2.84
N PHE A 108 9.95 9.24 4.13
CA PHE A 108 9.42 8.24 5.05
C PHE A 108 8.56 8.90 6.12
N TYR A 109 7.32 8.45 6.25
CA TYR A 109 6.33 8.98 7.17
C TYR A 109 5.98 7.93 8.22
N THR A 110 6.12 8.30 9.50
CA THR A 110 5.97 7.39 10.63
C THR A 110 4.69 7.62 11.40
N PHE A 111 4.22 6.59 12.10
CA PHE A 111 2.97 6.62 12.88
C PHE A 111 3.12 7.27 14.27
N ARG A 112 4.25 7.94 14.53
CA ARG A 112 4.55 8.48 15.86
C ARG A 112 3.58 9.60 16.25
N THR A 113 3.38 10.54 15.35
CA THR A 113 2.54 11.73 15.56
C THR A 113 1.10 11.55 15.06
N ARG A 114 0.87 10.65 14.11
CA ARG A 114 -0.42 10.47 13.42
C ARG A 114 -0.93 9.04 13.49
N ARG A 115 -2.25 8.87 13.41
CA ARG A 115 -2.89 7.55 13.35
C ARG A 115 -2.55 6.82 12.05
N TYR A 116 -2.84 5.51 12.01
CA TYR A 116 -2.55 4.70 10.84
C TYR A 116 -3.34 5.20 9.63
N SER A 117 -4.65 5.37 9.80
CA SER A 117 -5.56 5.95 8.81
C SER A 117 -5.12 7.32 8.32
N GLU A 118 -4.84 8.26 9.23
CA GLU A 118 -4.36 9.62 8.90
C GLU A 118 -3.03 9.61 8.15
N THR A 119 -2.10 8.73 8.54
CA THR A 119 -0.79 8.64 7.87
C THR A 119 -0.95 8.06 6.47
N TRP A 120 -1.82 7.06 6.30
CA TRP A 120 -2.14 6.51 4.99
C TRP A 120 -2.76 7.58 4.08
N GLU A 121 -3.79 8.28 4.55
CA GLU A 121 -4.45 9.33 3.79
C GLU A 121 -3.47 10.40 3.35
N TYR A 122 -2.62 10.88 4.26
CA TYR A 122 -1.61 11.87 3.94
C TYR A 122 -0.59 11.37 2.92
N CYS A 123 -0.12 10.12 3.03
CA CYS A 123 0.84 9.55 2.08
C CYS A 123 0.22 9.38 0.70
N VAL A 124 -1.05 8.96 0.61
CA VAL A 124 -1.74 8.79 -0.67
C VAL A 124 -2.03 10.14 -1.32
N ASN A 125 -2.42 11.16 -0.55
CA ASN A 125 -2.62 12.51 -1.08
C ASN A 125 -1.31 13.09 -1.63
N LEU A 126 -0.22 13.00 -0.86
CA LEU A 126 1.10 13.41 -1.33
C LEU A 126 1.56 12.64 -2.57
N TRP A 127 1.37 11.32 -2.58
CA TRP A 127 1.71 10.50 -3.73
C TRP A 127 0.91 10.90 -4.97
N ALA A 128 -0.38 11.18 -4.83
CA ALA A 128 -1.22 11.59 -5.93
C ALA A 128 -0.85 12.98 -6.46
N GLU A 129 -0.58 13.93 -5.57
CA GLU A 129 -0.15 15.29 -5.92
C GLU A 129 1.22 15.29 -6.60
N LEU A 130 2.19 14.52 -6.10
CA LEU A 130 3.55 14.50 -6.64
C LEU A 130 3.65 13.80 -8.00
N ASN A 131 2.74 12.87 -8.30
CA ASN A 131 2.78 12.06 -9.51
C ASN A 131 1.63 12.38 -10.48
N ASP A 132 0.94 13.51 -10.28
CA ASP A 132 -0.21 13.95 -11.10
C ASP A 132 -1.26 12.83 -11.32
N VAL A 133 -1.57 12.08 -10.26
CA VAL A 133 -2.52 10.97 -10.31
C VAL A 133 -3.95 11.51 -10.34
N LEU A 134 -4.77 10.96 -11.23
CA LEU A 134 -6.19 11.26 -11.30
C LEU A 134 -6.91 11.07 -9.96
N ASP A 135 -7.87 11.95 -9.67
CA ASP A 135 -8.63 11.96 -8.43
C ASP A 135 -9.46 10.67 -8.20
N GLU A 136 -9.88 10.01 -9.28
CA GLU A 136 -10.58 8.72 -9.23
C GLU A 136 -9.68 7.63 -8.64
N ASP A 137 -8.45 7.57 -9.12
CA ASP A 137 -7.45 6.61 -8.68
C ASP A 137 -6.94 6.92 -7.28
N ARG A 138 -6.77 8.21 -6.94
CA ARG A 138 -6.49 8.63 -5.56
C ARG A 138 -7.55 8.09 -4.61
N ARG A 139 -8.84 8.28 -4.92
CA ARG A 139 -9.96 7.79 -4.11
C ARG A 139 -9.95 6.26 -4.00
N ARG A 140 -9.71 5.55 -5.11
CA ARG A 140 -9.60 4.09 -5.11
C ARG A 140 -8.53 3.58 -4.14
N VAL A 141 -7.36 4.22 -4.11
CA VAL A 141 -6.25 3.86 -3.21
C VAL A 141 -6.56 4.21 -1.76
N LEU A 142 -7.19 5.37 -1.51
CA LEU A 142 -7.65 5.75 -0.17
C LEU A 142 -8.65 4.76 0.42
N LEU A 143 -9.57 4.24 -0.40
CA LEU A 143 -10.58 3.26 0.02
C LEU A 143 -10.00 1.87 0.33
N ASN A 144 -8.80 1.56 -0.17
CA ASN A 144 -8.18 0.25 -0.02
C ASN A 144 -6.82 0.35 0.71
N PRO A 145 -6.81 0.74 2.01
CA PRO A 145 -5.58 0.76 2.78
C PRO A 145 -5.01 -0.66 2.96
N PRO A 146 -3.67 -0.83 2.98
CA PRO A 146 -3.07 -2.11 3.30
C PRO A 146 -3.45 -2.54 4.73
N PRO A 147 -3.64 -3.84 4.99
CA PRO A 147 -3.95 -4.32 6.34
C PRO A 147 -2.73 -4.16 7.26
N ALA A 148 -2.95 -3.74 8.51
CA ALA A 148 -1.89 -3.56 9.50
C ALA A 148 -1.06 -4.83 9.75
N GLU A 149 -1.65 -6.02 9.56
CA GLU A 149 -0.96 -7.31 9.65
C GLU A 149 0.24 -7.43 8.69
N ARG A 150 0.23 -6.71 7.56
CA ARG A 150 1.39 -6.63 6.64
C ARG A 150 2.66 -6.21 7.36
N PHE A 151 2.59 -5.32 8.36
CA PHE A 151 3.78 -4.90 9.11
C PHE A 151 4.32 -6.01 10.01
N LYS A 152 3.49 -6.94 10.49
CA LYS A 152 3.95 -8.13 11.25
C LYS A 152 4.69 -9.10 10.35
N GLU A 153 4.14 -9.39 9.17
CA GLU A 153 4.77 -10.24 8.17
C GLU A 153 6.08 -9.63 7.67
N LEU A 154 6.06 -8.33 7.36
CA LEU A 154 7.26 -7.60 6.94
C LEU A 154 8.34 -7.63 8.03
N ARG A 155 7.98 -7.40 9.29
CA ARG A 155 8.92 -7.51 10.42
C ARG A 155 9.52 -8.91 10.47
N ARG A 156 8.70 -9.96 10.40
CA ARG A 156 9.18 -11.36 10.44
C ARG A 156 10.20 -11.61 9.33
N HIS A 157 9.86 -11.22 8.10
CA HIS A 157 10.74 -11.38 6.94
C HIS A 157 12.05 -10.60 7.09
N LEU A 158 12.00 -9.36 7.59
CA LEU A 158 13.22 -8.56 7.80
C LEU A 158 14.10 -9.13 8.92
N ASN A 159 13.51 -9.64 10.00
CA ASN A 159 14.24 -10.32 11.06
C ASN A 159 14.88 -11.63 10.56
N GLU A 160 14.18 -12.39 9.71
CA GLU A 160 14.74 -13.58 9.05
C GLU A 160 15.92 -13.21 8.13
N ALA A 161 15.91 -12.01 7.54
CA ALA A 161 17.01 -11.45 6.75
C ALA A 161 18.15 -10.82 7.61
N GLY A 162 18.03 -10.82 8.94
CA GLY A 162 19.06 -10.33 9.87
C GLY A 162 18.85 -8.92 10.43
N GLU A 163 17.71 -8.28 10.16
CA GLU A 163 17.36 -7.00 10.80
C GLU A 163 16.68 -7.24 12.15
N ASP A 164 17.35 -6.98 13.27
CA ASP A 164 16.77 -7.18 14.61
C ASP A 164 15.72 -6.12 14.97
N ILE A 165 14.51 -6.23 14.40
CA ILE A 165 13.41 -5.28 14.65
C ILE A 165 12.60 -5.73 15.89
N PRO A 166 12.49 -4.90 16.93
CA PRO A 166 11.73 -5.22 18.13
C PRO A 166 10.22 -5.17 17.89
N VAL A 167 9.45 -5.89 18.70
CA VAL A 167 7.97 -5.92 18.62
C VAL A 167 7.38 -4.53 18.91
N GLU A 168 8.06 -3.72 19.72
CA GLU A 168 7.64 -2.35 20.08
C GLU A 168 7.46 -1.45 18.86
N ALA A 169 8.20 -1.69 17.77
CA ALA A 169 8.09 -0.94 16.53
C ALA A 169 6.70 -1.08 15.87
N LEU A 170 5.98 -2.17 16.15
CA LEU A 170 4.61 -2.39 15.70
C LEU A 170 3.58 -1.63 16.55
N GLY A 171 3.95 -1.18 17.74
CA GLY A 171 3.01 -0.56 18.69
C GLY A 171 2.24 0.61 18.10
N ALA A 172 2.91 1.45 17.31
CA ALA A 172 2.30 2.61 16.68
C ALA A 172 1.33 2.24 15.54
N VAL A 173 1.60 1.16 14.81
CA VAL A 173 0.73 0.65 13.72
C VAL A 173 -0.61 0.17 14.28
N PHE A 174 -0.56 -0.55 15.39
CA PHE A 174 -1.74 -1.14 16.03
C PHE A 174 -2.42 -0.21 17.05
N ARG A 175 -1.96 1.04 17.20
CA ARG A 175 -2.51 1.98 18.19
C ARG A 175 -4.01 2.19 18.00
N GLU A 176 -4.43 2.44 16.77
CA GLU A 176 -5.84 2.68 16.41
C GLU A 176 -6.72 1.45 16.66
N GLN A 177 -6.23 0.25 16.32
CA GLN A 177 -6.94 -1.01 16.60
C GLN A 177 -7.07 -1.27 18.11
N ARG A 178 -6.02 -0.98 18.89
CA ARG A 178 -6.07 -1.09 20.36
C ARG A 178 -7.08 -0.11 20.96
N GLU A 179 -7.08 1.14 20.49
CA GLU A 179 -8.07 2.15 20.90
C GLU A 179 -9.50 1.69 20.59
N ALA A 180 -9.75 1.14 19.40
CA ALA A 180 -11.06 0.62 19.01
C ALA A 180 -11.51 -0.57 19.89
N ILE A 181 -10.59 -1.49 20.23
CA ILE A 181 -10.87 -2.62 21.14
C ILE A 181 -11.15 -2.13 22.55
N LEU A 182 -10.42 -1.11 23.03
CA LEU A 182 -10.67 -0.53 24.35
C LEU A 182 -12.02 0.20 24.40
N ALA A 183 -12.35 0.95 23.36
CA ALA A 183 -13.64 1.64 23.25
C ALA A 183 -14.81 0.65 23.23
N SER A 184 -14.70 -0.45 22.46
CA SER A 184 -15.74 -1.48 22.44
C SER A 184 -15.87 -2.20 23.78
N LYS A 185 -14.75 -2.49 24.46
CA LYS A 185 -14.75 -3.07 25.81
C LYS A 185 -15.34 -2.13 26.86
N SER A 186 -15.14 -0.82 26.76
CA SER A 186 -15.78 0.14 27.68
C SER A 186 -17.29 0.29 27.45
N ASN A 187 -17.76 -0.03 26.24
CA ASN A 187 -19.18 0.02 25.88
C ASN A 187 -19.92 -1.29 26.24
N ILE A 188 -19.18 -2.39 26.40
CA ILE A 188 -19.65 -3.54 27.15
C ILE A 188 -19.61 -3.12 28.61
N GLN A 189 -20.76 -2.69 29.14
CA GLN A 189 -20.90 -2.45 30.58
C GLN A 189 -20.23 -3.60 31.33
N PRO A 190 -19.42 -3.33 32.38
CA PRO A 190 -19.02 -4.42 33.26
C PRO A 190 -20.33 -5.08 33.67
N ALA A 191 -20.47 -6.38 33.37
CA ALA A 191 -21.59 -7.15 33.88
C ALA A 191 -21.69 -6.76 35.35
N SER A 192 -22.81 -6.14 35.73
CA SER A 192 -23.08 -5.69 37.09
C SER A 192 -22.52 -6.75 38.01
N PRO A 193 -21.68 -6.40 39.02
CA PRO A 193 -21.08 -7.41 39.89
C PRO A 193 -22.23 -8.32 40.27
N ILE A 194 -22.14 -9.60 39.87
CA ILE A 194 -23.15 -10.59 40.17
C ILE A 194 -23.38 -10.39 41.65
N SER A 195 -24.55 -9.86 42.00
CA SER A 195 -24.98 -9.83 43.38
C SER A 195 -25.12 -11.29 43.71
N SER A 196 -24.02 -11.88 44.17
CA SER A 196 -23.98 -13.21 44.71
C SER A 196 -24.78 -13.05 46.00
N SER A 197 -26.10 -13.18 45.87
CA SER A 197 -26.93 -13.51 47.01
C SER A 197 -26.19 -14.63 47.75
N PRO A 198 -25.99 -14.51 49.07
CA PRO A 198 -25.24 -15.49 49.85
C PRO A 198 -25.73 -16.93 49.60
N GLU A 199 -27.01 -17.08 49.25
CA GLU A 199 -27.66 -18.34 48.86
C GLU A 199 -27.06 -18.97 47.59
N VAL A 200 -26.72 -18.16 46.59
CA VAL A 200 -26.15 -18.64 45.32
C VAL A 200 -24.70 -19.08 45.52
N SER A 201 -23.94 -18.36 46.34
CA SER A 201 -22.57 -18.74 46.70
C SER A 201 -22.49 -20.01 47.53
N GLU A 202 -23.41 -20.20 48.48
CA GLU A 202 -23.48 -21.44 49.28
C GLU A 202 -23.88 -22.64 48.42
N ARG A 203 -24.80 -22.44 47.48
CA ARG A 203 -25.24 -23.51 46.57
C ARG A 203 -24.12 -23.96 45.62
N LEU A 204 -23.37 -23.00 45.06
CA LEU A 204 -22.18 -23.28 44.25
C LEU A 204 -21.07 -23.94 45.06
N ALA A 205 -20.84 -23.52 46.30
CA ALA A 205 -19.85 -24.15 47.18
C ALA A 205 -20.23 -25.61 47.50
N GLY A 206 -21.52 -25.88 47.73
CA GLY A 206 -22.04 -27.24 47.93
C GLY A 206 -21.90 -28.11 46.68
N GLU A 207 -22.21 -27.58 45.50
CA GLU A 207 -22.04 -28.30 44.23
C GLU A 207 -20.56 -28.60 43.93
N MET A 208 -19.66 -27.65 44.19
CA MET A 208 -18.21 -27.87 44.03
C MET A 208 -17.68 -28.91 45.03
N ALA A 209 -18.12 -28.87 46.29
CA ALA A 209 -17.71 -29.85 47.29
C ALA A 209 -18.17 -31.27 46.92
N ALA A 210 -19.43 -31.41 46.48
CA ALA A 210 -19.97 -32.69 46.01
C ALA A 210 -19.20 -33.22 44.79
N TRP A 211 -18.76 -32.34 43.90
CA TRP A 211 -17.96 -32.74 42.73
C TRP A 211 -16.56 -33.23 43.13
N PHE A 212 -15.91 -32.58 44.11
CA PHE A 212 -14.61 -33.02 44.63
C PHE A 212 -14.68 -34.34 45.40
N GLU A 213 -15.77 -34.59 46.12
CA GLU A 213 -15.99 -35.86 46.81
C GLU A 213 -16.29 -36.98 45.81
N ALA A 214 -17.12 -36.73 44.80
CA ALA A 214 -17.40 -37.68 43.71
C ALA A 214 -16.14 -38.01 42.88
N ALA A 215 -15.25 -37.04 42.67
CA ALA A 215 -13.97 -37.24 42.00
C ALA A 215 -12.97 -38.05 42.85
N ARG A 216 -13.08 -37.97 44.19
CA ARG A 216 -12.26 -38.77 45.12
C ARG A 216 -12.78 -40.20 45.32
N SER A 217 -14.08 -40.42 45.17
CA SER A 217 -14.68 -41.76 45.28
C SER A 217 -14.55 -42.61 44.00
N ASN A 218 -14.17 -41.98 42.87
CA ASN A 218 -13.95 -42.63 41.58
C ASN A 218 -12.46 -42.84 41.25
N ALA A 219 -11.57 -42.71 42.25
CA ALA A 219 -10.15 -43.03 42.18
C ALA A 219 -9.85 -44.23 43.10
#